data_AF-A0A8H6HED8-F1
#
_entry.id   AF-A0A8H6HED8-F1
#
_cell.length_a   1.000
_cell.length_b   1.000
_cell.length_c   1.000
_cell.angle_alpha   90.00
_cell.angle_beta   90.00
_cell.angle_gamma   90.00
#
_symmetry.space_group_name_H-M   'P 1'
#
loop_
_entity.id
_entity.type
_entity.pdbx_description
1 polymer ?
#
loop_
_entity_poly.entity_id
_entity_poly.type
_entity_poly.pdbx_seq_one_letter_code
_entity_poly.pdbx_strand_id
1 'polypeptide(L)'
;MDEKMPEGSIRVKDIEVLALLHDCVVPTIWHTPTSTSVDGVSISEDVDLRVPFFPNGSVSMMICTNPSSEASLPYAYRVYMDPCYVVPPHNQCIEKIFGKPWMGNIVVVRYARTYSLDRKCFSNVQKHECEVMIALLGEWLDEVWRKAFGQVVF
;
A
#
# COMPACT_ATOMS: atom_id res chain seq x y z
N MET A 1 -31.96 -4.18 -2.90
CA MET A 1 -32.19 -4.50 -4.32
C MET A 1 -30.79 -4.60 -4.92
N ASP A 2 -30.25 -5.82 -5.05
CA ASP A 2 -28.90 -6.02 -5.57
C ASP A 2 -28.94 -5.93 -7.10
N GLU A 3 -28.51 -4.79 -7.64
CA GLU A 3 -28.23 -4.68 -9.06
C GLU A 3 -27.05 -5.60 -9.41
N LYS A 4 -27.34 -6.72 -10.07
CA LYS A 4 -26.30 -7.54 -10.70
C LYS A 4 -25.66 -6.72 -11.81
N MET A 5 -24.41 -6.35 -11.60
CA MET A 5 -23.61 -5.69 -12.63
C MET A 5 -23.39 -6.65 -13.82
N PRO A 6 -23.56 -6.18 -15.07
CA PRO A 6 -23.27 -7.00 -16.25
C PRO A 6 -21.77 -7.30 -16.37
N GLU A 7 -21.42 -8.46 -16.91
CA GLU A 7 -20.04 -8.85 -17.20
C GLU A 7 -19.34 -7.78 -18.06
N GLY A 8 -18.10 -7.45 -17.71
CA GLY A 8 -17.32 -6.41 -18.40
C GLY A 8 -17.65 -4.97 -18.00
N SER A 9 -18.56 -4.74 -17.04
CA SER A 9 -18.81 -3.39 -16.52
C SER A 9 -17.66 -2.88 -15.63
N ILE A 10 -17.38 -1.58 -15.75
CA ILE A 10 -16.37 -0.88 -14.95
C ILE A 10 -17.06 0.14 -14.04
N ARG A 11 -16.84 0.04 -12.72
CA ARG A 11 -17.19 1.10 -11.77
C ARG A 11 -15.94 1.81 -11.32
N VAL A 12 -16.01 3.14 -11.28
CA VAL A 12 -14.95 3.99 -10.73
C VAL A 12 -15.43 4.55 -9.39
N LYS A 13 -14.60 4.42 -8.35
CA LYS A 13 -14.78 5.11 -7.07
C LYS A 13 -13.44 5.68 -6.63
N ASP A 14 -13.46 6.71 -5.80
CA ASP A 14 -12.26 7.21 -5.15
C ASP A 14 -12.12 6.59 -3.77
N ILE A 15 -10.87 6.24 -3.41
CA ILE A 15 -10.52 5.78 -2.07
C ILE A 15 -9.44 6.65 -1.46
N GLU A 16 -9.42 6.70 -0.14
CA GLU A 16 -8.34 7.33 0.62
C GLU A 16 -7.21 6.33 0.87
N VAL A 17 -5.99 6.74 0.50
CA VAL A 17 -4.75 5.96 0.68
C VAL A 17 -3.76 6.74 1.55
N LEU A 18 -2.91 6.03 2.28
CA LEU A 18 -1.79 6.65 2.99
C LEU A 18 -0.57 6.66 2.09
N ALA A 19 0.00 7.84 1.84
CA ALA A 19 1.15 8.03 0.97
C ALA A 19 2.32 8.68 1.71
N LEU A 20 3.49 8.05 1.58
CA LEU A 20 4.78 8.57 2.01
C LEU A 20 5.58 8.90 0.75
N LEU A 21 5.48 10.16 0.31
CA LEU A 21 6.03 10.62 -0.96
C LEU A 21 7.41 11.24 -0.79
N HIS A 22 8.25 11.10 -1.82
CA HIS A 22 9.62 11.58 -1.80
C HIS A 22 9.75 13.10 -1.73
N ASP A 23 8.75 13.82 -2.24
CA ASP A 23 8.65 15.28 -2.26
C ASP A 23 7.94 15.85 -1.02
N CYS A 24 7.53 14.97 -0.10
CA CYS A 24 6.86 15.33 1.14
C CYS A 24 7.77 15.06 2.35
N VAL A 25 7.50 15.74 3.47
CA VAL A 25 8.22 15.57 4.75
C VAL A 25 7.35 14.97 5.85
N VAL A 26 6.09 14.67 5.54
CA VAL A 26 5.10 14.06 6.43
C VAL A 26 4.24 13.07 5.64
N PRO A 27 3.65 12.05 6.29
CA PRO A 27 2.68 11.19 5.62
C PRO A 27 1.44 11.98 5.23
N THR A 28 0.84 11.62 4.11
CA THR A 28 -0.32 12.33 3.56
C THR A 28 -1.43 11.35 3.22
N ILE A 29 -2.68 11.79 3.35
CA ILE A 29 -3.83 11.06 2.81
C ILE A 29 -4.11 11.59 1.41
N TRP A 30 -4.18 10.67 0.45
CA TRP A 30 -4.47 10.99 -0.94
C TRP A 30 -5.76 10.31 -1.38
N HIS A 31 -6.48 10.98 -2.29
CA HIS A 31 -7.59 10.40 -3.01
C HIS A 31 -7.07 9.79 -4.30
N THR A 32 -7.37 8.52 -4.51
CA THR A 32 -6.96 7.81 -5.71
C THR A 32 -8.15 7.07 -6.31
N PRO A 33 -8.33 7.13 -7.63
CA PRO A 33 -9.41 6.41 -8.27
C PRO A 33 -9.11 4.91 -8.30
N THR A 34 -10.16 4.10 -8.20
CA THR A 34 -10.12 2.66 -8.40
C THR A 34 -11.08 2.26 -9.49
N SER A 35 -10.70 1.27 -10.28
CA SER A 35 -11.54 0.65 -11.29
C SER A 35 -11.90 -0.76 -10.86
N THR A 36 -13.20 -1.05 -10.77
CA THR A 36 -13.70 -2.40 -10.51
C THR A 36 -14.14 -3.04 -11.81
N SER A 37 -13.55 -4.17 -12.18
CA SER A 37 -13.98 -5.02 -13.29
C SER A 37 -14.64 -6.30 -12.76
N VAL A 38 -15.67 -6.75 -13.50
CA VAL A 38 -16.41 -7.98 -13.20
C VAL A 38 -16.19 -8.97 -14.35
N ASP A 39 -15.59 -10.11 -14.03
CA ASP A 39 -15.38 -11.23 -14.95
C ASP A 39 -16.10 -12.48 -14.41
N GLY A 40 -17.29 -12.75 -14.95
CA GLY A 40 -18.18 -13.80 -14.45
C GLY A 40 -18.55 -13.63 -12.98
N VAL A 41 -17.99 -14.49 -12.12
CA VAL A 41 -18.22 -14.49 -10.66
C VAL A 41 -17.15 -13.70 -9.89
N SER A 42 -16.07 -13.30 -10.57
CA SER A 42 -14.92 -12.64 -9.97
C SER A 42 -15.05 -11.12 -10.08
N ILE A 43 -14.76 -10.44 -8.97
CA ILE A 43 -14.71 -8.97 -8.91
C ILE A 43 -13.26 -8.58 -8.60
N SER A 44 -12.61 -7.89 -9.52
CA SER A 44 -11.28 -7.32 -9.33
C SER A 44 -11.36 -5.81 -9.25
N GLU A 45 -10.85 -5.23 -8.17
CA GLU A 45 -10.61 -3.81 -8.07
C GLU A 45 -9.11 -3.53 -8.29
N ASP A 46 -8.82 -2.58 -9.15
CA ASP A 46 -7.48 -2.03 -9.39
C ASP A 46 -7.43 -0.58 -8.94
N VAL A 47 -6.31 -0.20 -8.35
CA VAL A 47 -6.07 1.17 -7.85
C VAL A 47 -5.18 1.86 -8.86
N ASP A 48 -5.61 3.00 -9.42
CA ASP A 48 -4.74 3.76 -10.31
C ASP A 48 -3.74 4.56 -9.47
N LEU A 49 -2.51 4.07 -9.45
CA LEU A 49 -1.40 4.68 -8.73
C LEU A 49 -0.32 5.24 -9.67
N ARG A 50 -0.54 5.19 -10.98
CA ARG A 50 0.48 5.60 -11.97
C ARG A 50 0.77 7.09 -11.91
N VAL A 51 -0.27 7.89 -11.68
CA VAL A 51 -0.17 9.34 -11.51
C VAL A 51 -0.93 9.72 -10.24
N PRO A 52 -0.30 10.35 -9.24
CA PRO A 52 1.05 10.94 -9.25
C PRO A 52 2.18 10.05 -8.67
N PHE A 53 1.91 8.80 -8.28
CA PHE A 53 2.85 8.06 -7.42
C PHE A 53 3.93 7.24 -8.14
N PHE A 54 3.54 6.46 -9.16
CA PHE A 54 4.40 5.44 -9.77
C PHE A 54 4.34 5.45 -11.31
N PRO A 55 4.93 6.45 -11.98
CA PRO A 55 4.84 6.59 -13.44
C PRO A 55 5.44 5.41 -14.21
N ASN A 56 6.39 4.69 -13.60
CA ASN A 56 7.06 3.52 -14.18
C ASN A 56 6.45 2.18 -13.70
N GLY A 57 5.27 2.22 -13.09
CA GLY A 57 4.65 1.07 -12.43
C GLY A 57 5.17 0.88 -11.01
N SER A 58 4.57 -0.08 -10.29
CA SER A 58 4.82 -0.33 -8.87
C SER A 58 5.00 -1.82 -8.60
N VAL A 59 5.83 -2.16 -7.63
CA VAL A 59 5.78 -3.48 -6.97
C VAL A 59 4.85 -3.39 -5.77
N SER A 60 4.25 -4.52 -5.38
CA SER A 60 3.33 -4.54 -4.23
C SER A 60 3.50 -5.76 -3.37
N MET A 61 3.23 -5.61 -2.07
CA MET A 61 3.12 -6.71 -1.12
C MET A 61 1.90 -6.55 -0.22
N MET A 62 1.45 -7.66 0.37
CA MET A 62 0.34 -7.64 1.32
C MET A 62 0.88 -7.70 2.76
N ILE A 63 0.30 -6.89 3.63
CA ILE A 63 0.52 -6.92 5.07
C ILE A 63 -0.82 -7.28 5.73
N CYS A 64 -0.91 -8.48 6.29
CA CYS A 64 -2.07 -8.96 7.04
C CYS A 64 -1.69 -9.45 8.45
N THR A 65 -0.41 -9.44 8.79
CA THR A 65 0.13 -9.81 10.10
C THR A 65 1.09 -8.74 10.58
N ASN A 66 1.21 -8.60 11.90
CA ASN A 66 2.23 -7.75 12.50
C ASN A 66 3.61 -8.42 12.30
N PRO A 67 4.61 -7.72 11.72
CA PRO A 67 5.93 -8.30 11.42
C PRO A 67 6.69 -8.84 12.65
N SER A 68 6.47 -8.26 13.83
CA SER A 68 7.20 -8.60 15.06
C SER A 68 6.58 -9.76 15.86
N SER A 69 5.27 -9.95 15.78
CA SER A 69 4.52 -10.92 16.60
C SER A 69 3.84 -12.01 15.79
N GLU A 70 3.81 -11.88 14.46
CA GLU A 70 3.05 -12.73 13.53
C GLU A 70 1.53 -12.74 13.80
N ALA A 71 1.05 -11.90 14.72
CA ALA A 71 -0.36 -11.77 15.04
C ALA A 71 -1.12 -11.20 13.85
N SER A 72 -2.32 -11.74 13.59
CA SER A 72 -3.18 -11.24 12.52
C SER A 72 -3.67 -9.82 12.81
N LEU A 73 -3.60 -8.97 11.80
CA LEU A 73 -4.12 -7.61 11.87
C LEU A 73 -5.65 -7.61 11.69
N PRO A 74 -6.37 -6.64 12.28
CA PRO A 74 -7.81 -6.51 12.07
C PRO A 74 -8.17 -6.25 10.60
N TYR A 75 -7.26 -5.63 9.84
CA TYR A 75 -7.41 -5.34 8.43
C TYR A 75 -6.15 -5.75 7.66
N ALA A 76 -6.33 -6.14 6.41
CA ALA A 76 -5.21 -6.33 5.49
C ALA A 76 -4.93 -5.03 4.73
N TYR A 77 -3.65 -4.83 4.43
CA TYR A 77 -3.16 -3.69 3.66
C TYR A 77 -2.34 -4.18 2.48
N ARG A 78 -2.36 -3.42 1.39
CA ARG A 78 -1.46 -3.57 0.27
C ARG A 78 -0.50 -2.40 0.24
N VAL A 79 0.79 -2.69 0.28
CA VAL A 79 1.84 -1.68 0.20
C VAL A 79 2.40 -1.70 -1.20
N TYR A 80 2.38 -0.55 -1.86
CA TYR A 80 2.93 -0.30 -3.18
C TYR A 80 4.21 0.52 -3.06
N MET A 81 5.20 0.18 -3.88
CA MET A 81 6.53 0.79 -3.85
C MET A 81 7.08 0.94 -5.26
N ASP A 82 8.03 1.87 -5.43
CA ASP A 82 8.77 2.00 -6.69
C ASP A 82 9.58 0.73 -6.99
N PRO A 83 9.59 0.25 -8.25
CA PRO A 83 10.45 -0.84 -8.67
C PRO A 83 11.91 -0.37 -8.80
N CYS A 84 12.86 -1.20 -8.40
CA CYS A 84 14.30 -0.87 -8.43
C CYS A 84 14.93 -0.80 -9.85
N TYR A 85 14.15 -0.92 -10.93
CA TYR A 85 14.67 -0.89 -12.31
C TYR A 85 15.16 0.51 -12.72
N VAL A 86 14.57 1.56 -12.13
CA VAL A 86 15.01 2.95 -12.25
C VAL A 86 15.26 3.44 -10.83
N VAL A 87 16.40 4.05 -10.56
CA VAL A 87 16.70 4.58 -9.22
C VAL A 87 15.71 5.71 -8.91
N PRO A 88 14.77 5.51 -7.97
CA PRO A 88 13.77 6.51 -7.66
C PRO A 88 14.38 7.61 -6.76
N PRO A 89 13.74 8.78 -6.61
CA PRO A 89 14.25 9.85 -5.76
C PRO A 89 14.37 9.44 -4.30
N HIS A 90 15.28 10.08 -3.56
CA HIS A 90 15.40 9.88 -2.11
C HIS A 90 14.13 10.37 -1.39
N ASN A 91 13.59 9.53 -0.51
CA ASN A 91 12.35 9.81 0.21
C ASN A 91 12.61 10.36 1.61
N GLN A 92 12.57 11.70 1.71
CA GLN A 92 12.79 12.43 2.96
C GLN A 92 11.71 12.16 4.01
N CYS A 93 10.47 11.85 3.60
CA CYS A 93 9.40 11.50 4.51
C CYS A 93 9.77 10.24 5.32
N ILE A 94 10.20 9.19 4.63
CA ILE A 94 10.55 7.91 5.24
C ILE A 94 11.82 8.06 6.10
N GLU A 95 12.84 8.73 5.59
CA GLU A 95 14.06 8.98 6.37
C GLU A 95 13.76 9.73 7.68
N LYS A 96 12.92 10.77 7.62
CA LYS A 96 12.57 11.56 8.80
C LYS A 96 11.74 10.79 9.83
N ILE A 97 10.85 9.91 9.38
CA ILE A 97 9.95 9.15 10.27
C ILE A 97 10.68 7.97 10.89
N PHE A 98 11.47 7.23 10.11
CA PHE A 98 12.05 5.94 10.50
C PHE A 98 13.55 5.98 10.77
N GLY A 99 14.20 7.12 10.48
CA GLY A 99 15.64 7.29 10.64
C GLY A 99 16.48 6.44 9.70
N LYS A 100 15.91 6.00 8.56
CA LYS A 100 16.55 5.08 7.61
C LYS A 100 16.44 5.62 6.19
N PRO A 101 17.53 5.66 5.41
CA PRO A 101 17.46 6.14 4.04
C PRO A 101 16.59 5.20 3.20
N TRP A 102 15.75 5.78 2.37
CA TRP A 102 14.85 5.04 1.48
C TRP A 102 14.72 5.77 0.16
N MET A 103 14.63 4.99 -0.93
CA MET A 103 14.46 5.53 -2.27
C MET A 103 13.06 5.17 -2.76
N GLY A 104 12.33 6.16 -3.27
CA GLY A 104 11.00 5.98 -3.87
C GLY A 104 9.84 6.12 -2.90
N ASN A 105 8.64 6.19 -3.46
CA ASN A 105 7.39 6.37 -2.77
C ASN A 105 6.93 5.07 -2.11
N ILE A 106 6.19 5.20 -1.00
CA ILE A 106 5.40 4.12 -0.42
C ILE A 106 3.94 4.56 -0.39
N VAL A 107 3.04 3.76 -0.97
CA VAL A 107 1.60 3.97 -0.89
C VAL A 107 0.94 2.76 -0.26
N VAL A 108 0.15 2.99 0.77
CA VAL A 108 -0.58 1.96 1.51
C VAL A 108 -2.06 2.08 1.21
N VAL A 109 -2.63 0.96 0.77
CA VAL A 109 -4.06 0.82 0.47
C VAL A 109 -4.68 -0.20 1.41
N ARG A 110 -5.87 0.08 1.93
CA ARG A 110 -6.60 -0.84 2.82
C ARG A 110 -7.54 -1.72 2.02
N TYR A 111 -7.48 -3.03 2.27
CA TYR A 111 -8.50 -3.95 1.78
C TYR A 111 -9.80 -3.79 2.56
N ALA A 112 -10.93 -3.92 1.87
CA ALA A 112 -12.24 -3.93 2.51
C ALA A 112 -12.44 -5.15 3.44
N ARG A 113 -11.74 -6.27 3.18
CA ARG A 113 -11.77 -7.50 3.98
C ARG A 113 -10.41 -8.19 3.98
N THR A 114 -10.02 -8.72 5.13
CA THR A 114 -8.69 -9.32 5.38
C THR A 114 -8.43 -10.62 4.60
N TYR A 115 -9.47 -11.40 4.26
CA TYR A 115 -9.32 -12.77 3.74
C TYR A 115 -10.16 -13.14 2.51
N SER A 116 -10.74 -12.18 1.78
CA SER A 116 -11.47 -12.51 0.55
C SER A 116 -10.52 -12.59 -0.65
N LEU A 117 -9.87 -13.75 -0.84
CA LEU A 117 -9.08 -14.05 -2.04
C LEU A 117 -9.88 -13.84 -3.33
N ASP A 118 -11.20 -14.06 -3.28
CA ASP A 118 -12.12 -13.95 -4.43
C ASP A 118 -12.56 -12.52 -4.76
N ARG A 119 -12.28 -11.55 -3.87
CA ARG A 119 -12.68 -10.14 -4.05
C ARG A 119 -11.58 -9.23 -3.51
N LYS A 120 -10.69 -8.80 -4.40
CA LYS A 120 -9.76 -7.70 -4.12
C LYS A 120 -10.57 -6.41 -4.17
N CYS A 121 -11.20 -6.05 -3.06
CA CYS A 121 -11.88 -4.77 -2.93
C CYS A 121 -11.13 -3.89 -1.94
N PHE A 122 -11.04 -2.60 -2.23
CA PHE A 122 -10.37 -1.62 -1.39
C PHE A 122 -11.38 -0.70 -0.71
N SER A 123 -10.94 -0.10 0.38
CA SER A 123 -11.71 0.86 1.17
C SER A 123 -10.79 1.94 1.71
N ASN A 124 -11.38 3.06 2.11
CA ASN A 124 -10.63 4.18 2.70
C ASN A 124 -9.81 3.74 3.91
N VAL A 125 -8.55 4.16 3.92
CA VAL A 125 -7.72 4.20 5.13
C VAL A 125 -8.31 5.23 6.09
N GLN A 126 -8.66 4.79 7.29
CA GLN A 126 -9.18 5.66 8.34
C GLN A 126 -8.04 6.39 9.05
N LYS A 127 -8.33 7.58 9.58
CA LYS A 127 -7.32 8.40 10.27
C LYS A 127 -6.64 7.67 11.44
N HIS A 128 -7.40 6.92 12.24
CA HIS A 128 -6.84 6.16 13.37
C HIS A 128 -5.95 4.98 12.93
N GLU A 129 -6.16 4.46 11.72
CA GLU A 129 -5.33 3.40 11.16
C GLU A 129 -3.98 3.93 10.69
N CYS A 130 -3.85 5.24 10.42
CA CYS A 130 -2.61 5.83 9.92
C CYS A 130 -1.45 5.66 10.89
N GLU A 131 -1.68 5.95 12.18
CA GLU A 131 -0.64 5.81 13.22
C GLU A 131 -0.18 4.36 13.36
N VAL A 132 -1.14 3.42 13.35
CA VAL A 132 -0.87 1.98 13.38
C VAL A 132 -0.09 1.56 12.14
N MET A 133 -0.47 2.04 10.96
CA MET A 133 0.21 1.72 9.71
C MET A 133 1.63 2.27 9.65
N ILE A 134 1.86 3.48 10.16
CA ILE A 134 3.21 4.03 10.27
C ILE A 134 4.06 3.15 11.21
N ALA A 135 3.53 2.74 12.37
CA ALA A 135 4.26 1.83 13.27
C ALA A 135 4.60 0.48 12.59
N LEU A 136 3.61 -0.14 11.92
CA LEU A 136 3.80 -1.40 11.21
C LEU A 136 4.79 -1.29 10.05
N LEU A 137 4.75 -0.18 9.30
CA LEU A 137 5.74 0.10 8.26
C LEU A 137 7.14 0.25 8.86
N GLY A 138 7.28 0.84 10.04
CA GLY A 138 8.55 0.95 10.75
C GLY A 138 9.13 -0.43 11.08
N GLU A 139 8.33 -1.31 11.71
CA GLU A 139 8.75 -2.68 12.01
C GLU A 139 9.12 -3.47 10.74
N TRP A 140 8.34 -3.29 9.68
CA TRP A 140 8.60 -3.92 8.39
C TRP A 140 9.89 -3.41 7.73
N LEU A 141 10.12 -2.09 7.74
CA LEU A 141 11.35 -1.48 7.23
C LEU A 141 12.58 -1.93 8.03
N ASP A 142 12.46 -2.01 9.35
CA ASP A 142 13.52 -2.54 10.22
C ASP A 142 13.88 -3.97 9.84
N GLU A 143 12.87 -4.80 9.55
CA GLU A 143 13.09 -6.17 9.13
C GLU A 143 13.75 -6.27 7.75
N VAL A 144 13.32 -5.45 6.79
CA VAL A 144 13.96 -5.36 5.47
C VAL A 144 15.42 -4.94 5.61
N TRP A 145 15.70 -3.92 6.42
CA TRP A 145 17.05 -3.44 6.69
C TRP A 145 17.92 -4.49 7.37
N ARG A 146 17.38 -5.18 8.38
CA ARG A 146 18.08 -6.28 9.06
C ARG A 146 18.42 -7.41 8.09
N LYS A 147 17.51 -7.77 7.19
CA LYS A 147 17.78 -8.79 6.16
C LYS A 147 18.80 -8.34 5.13
N ALA A 148 18.77 -7.07 4.72
CA ALA A 148 19.67 -6.52 3.72
C ALA A 148 21.09 -6.26 4.25
N PHE A 149 21.22 -5.80 5.50
CA PHE A 149 22.47 -5.30 6.06
C PHE A 149 22.92 -5.99 7.36
N GLY A 150 22.01 -6.67 8.06
CA GLY A 150 22.26 -7.29 9.37
C GLY A 150 23.14 -8.55 9.35
N GLN A 151 23.68 -8.95 8.20
CA GLN A 151 24.76 -9.94 8.12
C GLN A 151 26.17 -9.31 8.18
N VAL A 152 26.29 -7.98 8.20
CA VAL A 152 27.60 -7.31 8.37
C VAL A 152 27.86 -7.12 9.85
N VAL A 153 28.39 -8.18 10.49
CA VAL A 153 29.07 -8.06 11.78
C VAL A 153 30.44 -7.40 11.48
N PHE A 154 30.63 -6.17 11.93
CA PHE A 154 31.97 -5.57 12.04
C PHE A 154 32.69 -6.13 13.26
#